data_AF-A0AA37UXJ0-F1
#
_entry.id   AF-A0AA37UXJ0-F1
#
_cell.length_a   1.000
_cell.length_b   1.000
_cell.length_c   1.000
_cell.angle_alpha   90.00
_cell.angle_beta   90.00
_cell.angle_gamma   90.00
#
_symmetry.space_group_name_H-M   'P 1'
#
loop_
_entity.id
_entity.type
_entity.pdbx_description
1 polymer ?
#
loop_
_entity_poly.entity_id
_entity_poly.type
_entity_poly.pdbx_seq_one_letter_code
_entity_poly.pdbx_strand_id
1 'polypeptide(L)'
;MTGSVSCRVEQLASAKPAQIYDLLIDCERWPGWMPTVSTASWERRGEPDTGNGGIRRMRIGLMVVRDSIVDGTRPHHHAYTATFPWYLPLKDYRGDVWIEERSNRSRIIWTVTCSSRIPGIENSLKSSYRRLAAALAQQAESVARTT
;
A
#
# COMPACT_ATOMS: atom_id res chain seq x y z
N MET A 1 -26.81 -7.12 4.94
CA MET A 1 -25.81 -8.12 4.50
C MET A 1 -24.45 -7.45 4.43
N THR A 2 -23.39 -8.05 4.99
CA THR A 2 -22.03 -7.59 4.75
C THR A 2 -21.61 -8.10 3.37
N GLY A 3 -21.25 -7.21 2.45
CA GLY A 3 -20.76 -7.59 1.12
C GLY A 3 -19.24 -7.71 1.11
N SER A 4 -18.71 -8.70 0.41
CA SER A 4 -17.28 -8.72 0.07
C SER A 4 -17.03 -7.68 -1.02
N VAL A 5 -16.02 -6.85 -0.81
CA VAL A 5 -15.58 -5.81 -1.75
C VAL A 5 -14.14 -6.10 -2.14
N SER A 6 -13.84 -6.04 -3.42
CA SER A 6 -12.49 -6.18 -3.97
C SER A 6 -12.23 -5.08 -4.97
N CYS A 7 -11.02 -4.52 -4.96
CA CYS A 7 -10.54 -3.70 -6.07
C CYS A 7 -9.11 -4.07 -6.43
N ARG A 8 -8.83 -4.06 -7.73
CA ARG A 8 -7.50 -4.23 -8.28
C ARG A 8 -7.17 -3.02 -9.14
N VAL A 9 -5.98 -2.48 -8.95
CA VAL A 9 -5.43 -1.40 -9.76
C VAL A 9 -4.04 -1.77 -10.22
N GLU A 10 -3.63 -1.19 -11.34
CA GLU A 10 -2.34 -1.45 -11.93
C GLU A 10 -1.73 -0.14 -12.40
N GLN A 11 -0.41 -0.02 -12.24
CA GLN A 11 0.34 1.18 -12.58
C GLN A 11 1.71 0.78 -13.13
N LEU A 12 2.09 1.36 -14.26
CA LEU A 12 3.45 1.25 -14.78
C LEU A 12 4.35 2.27 -14.11
N ALA A 13 5.59 1.89 -13.85
CA ALA A 13 6.63 2.75 -13.30
C ALA A 13 7.95 2.50 -14.04
N SER A 14 8.62 3.57 -14.45
CA SER A 14 9.95 3.54 -15.09
C SER A 14 11.05 3.46 -14.03
N ALA A 15 10.95 2.46 -13.16
CA ALA A 15 11.88 2.17 -12.06
C ALA A 15 12.04 0.66 -11.89
N LYS A 16 13.15 0.22 -11.29
CA LYS A 16 13.40 -1.21 -11.00
C LYS A 16 12.48 -1.69 -9.87
N PRO A 17 12.10 -2.98 -9.83
CA PRO A 17 11.24 -3.53 -8.78
C PRO A 17 11.73 -3.23 -7.36
N ALA A 18 13.04 -3.36 -7.13
CA ALA A 18 13.66 -3.09 -5.83
C ALA A 18 13.45 -1.64 -5.35
N GLN A 19 13.56 -0.65 -6.24
CA GLN A 19 13.37 0.76 -5.88
C GLN A 19 11.92 1.04 -5.46
N ILE A 20 10.96 0.43 -6.16
CA ILE A 20 9.54 0.54 -5.83
C ILE A 20 9.25 -0.15 -4.50
N TYR A 21 9.82 -1.35 -4.30
CA TYR A 21 9.65 -2.11 -3.06
C TYR A 21 10.18 -1.36 -1.85
N ASP A 22 11.41 -0.84 -1.94
CA ASP A 22 12.07 -0.13 -0.85
C ASP A 22 11.29 1.13 -0.44
N LEU A 23 10.72 1.87 -1.43
CA LEU A 23 9.82 2.99 -1.16
C LEU A 23 8.50 2.55 -0.51
N LEU A 24 7.95 1.42 -0.94
CA LEU A 24 6.71 0.89 -0.38
C LEU A 24 6.88 0.50 1.09
N ILE A 25 8.00 -0.13 1.47
CA ILE A 25 8.21 -0.58 2.86
C ILE A 25 8.72 0.55 3.78
N ASP A 26 9.34 1.61 3.23
CA ASP A 26 9.81 2.76 4.00
C ASP A 26 8.66 3.70 4.40
N CYS A 27 7.88 3.24 5.38
CA CYS A 27 6.68 3.96 5.81
C CYS A 27 6.96 5.33 6.41
N GLU A 28 8.16 5.55 6.97
CA GLU A 28 8.54 6.81 7.61
C GLU A 28 8.66 7.96 6.59
N ARG A 29 8.90 7.64 5.31
CA ARG A 29 8.96 8.62 4.21
C ARG A 29 7.62 8.88 3.53
N TRP A 30 6.59 8.07 3.79
CA TRP A 30 5.29 8.22 3.14
C TRP A 30 4.68 9.62 3.25
N PRO A 31 4.76 10.35 4.37
CA PRO A 31 4.19 11.70 4.46
C PRO A 31 4.74 12.69 3.42
N GLY A 32 5.92 12.43 2.87
CA GLY A 32 6.53 13.29 1.86
C GLY A 32 5.98 13.09 0.44
N TRP A 33 5.29 11.98 0.15
CA TRP A 33 4.89 11.66 -1.23
C TRP A 33 3.58 10.89 -1.37
N MET A 34 3.15 10.15 -0.34
CA MET A 34 1.94 9.33 -0.40
C MET A 34 0.69 10.18 -0.13
N PRO A 35 -0.28 10.21 -1.04
CA PRO A 35 -1.50 11.00 -0.87
C PRO A 35 -2.21 10.70 0.45
N THR A 36 -2.70 11.76 1.11
CA THR A 36 -3.53 11.70 2.34
C THR A 36 -2.84 11.18 3.61
N VAL A 37 -1.64 10.60 3.51
CA VAL A 37 -0.82 10.21 4.64
C VAL A 37 -0.08 11.44 5.16
N SER A 38 -0.28 11.74 6.45
CA SER A 38 0.30 12.94 7.08
C SER A 38 1.40 12.61 8.09
N THR A 39 1.34 11.41 8.68
CA THR A 39 2.38 10.84 9.54
C THR A 39 2.36 9.35 9.35
N ALA A 40 3.51 8.70 9.34
CA ALA A 40 3.63 7.25 9.33
C ALA A 40 4.93 6.83 10.02
N SER A 41 4.87 5.73 10.76
CA SER A 41 6.01 5.18 11.49
C SER A 41 5.81 3.70 11.78
N TRP A 42 6.91 3.01 12.05
CA TRP A 42 6.84 1.67 12.62
C TRP A 42 6.41 1.74 14.08
N GLU A 43 5.30 1.10 14.43
CA GLU A 43 4.93 0.84 15.83
C GLU A 43 5.70 -0.38 16.36
N ARG A 44 5.92 -1.36 15.49
CA ARG A 44 6.83 -2.49 15.70
C ARG A 44 7.53 -2.79 14.39
N ARG A 45 8.87 -2.80 14.37
CA ARG A 45 9.63 -3.21 13.18
C ARG A 45 9.51 -4.73 12.99
N GLY A 46 9.36 -5.15 11.75
CA GLY A 46 9.38 -6.56 11.36
C GLY A 46 10.76 -6.97 10.84
N GLU A 47 10.78 -8.01 10.03
CA GLU A 47 11.99 -8.47 9.32
C GLU A 47 12.65 -7.32 8.52
N PRO A 48 13.99 -7.20 8.49
CA PRO A 48 14.68 -6.05 7.92
C PRO A 48 14.33 -5.74 6.45
N ASP A 49 14.21 -6.77 5.60
CA ASP A 49 14.09 -6.59 4.15
C ASP A 49 12.64 -6.54 3.63
N THR A 50 11.70 -7.07 4.40
CA THR A 50 10.29 -7.23 3.96
C THR A 50 9.30 -6.55 4.90
N GLY A 51 9.72 -6.24 6.13
CA GLY A 51 8.87 -5.76 7.20
C GLY A 51 7.93 -6.84 7.76
N ASN A 52 8.08 -8.11 7.38
CA ASN A 52 7.16 -9.18 7.79
C ASN A 52 7.06 -9.28 9.32
N GLY A 53 5.84 -9.46 9.85
CA GLY A 53 5.55 -9.42 11.29
C GLY A 53 5.56 -8.02 11.93
N GLY A 54 5.96 -6.99 11.16
CA GLY A 54 5.96 -5.60 11.57
C GLY A 54 4.55 -4.99 11.61
N ILE A 55 4.41 -3.93 12.39
CA ILE A 55 3.21 -3.09 12.47
C ILE A 55 3.61 -1.67 12.15
N ARG A 56 3.03 -1.09 11.11
CA ARG A 56 3.15 0.34 10.79
C ARG A 56 1.86 1.05 11.17
N ARG A 57 2.01 2.26 11.71
CA ARG A 57 0.92 3.14 12.10
C ARG A 57 0.97 4.38 11.24
N MET A 58 -0.16 4.75 10.64
CA MET A 58 -0.25 5.99 9.86
C MET A 58 -1.52 6.79 10.17
N ARG A 59 -1.44 8.10 9.91
CA ARG A 59 -2.58 9.02 9.96
C ARG A 59 -3.02 9.39 8.55
N ILE A 60 -4.24 8.99 8.21
CA ILE A 60 -4.89 9.26 6.92
C ILE A 60 -6.07 10.20 7.19
N GLY A 61 -5.90 11.49 6.88
CA GLY A 61 -6.86 12.52 7.30
C GLY A 61 -7.04 12.55 8.83
N LEU A 62 -8.27 12.29 9.29
CA LEU A 62 -8.62 12.19 10.72
C LEU A 62 -8.51 10.75 11.28
N MET A 63 -8.21 9.76 10.43
CA MET A 63 -8.15 8.36 10.84
C MET A 63 -6.73 7.96 11.23
N VAL A 64 -6.62 7.12 12.26
CA VAL A 64 -5.39 6.37 12.56
C VAL A 64 -5.59 4.93 12.10
N VAL A 65 -4.73 4.47 11.20
CA VAL A 65 -4.74 3.12 10.63
C VAL A 65 -3.49 2.39 11.06
N ARG A 66 -3.61 1.09 11.30
CA ARG A 66 -2.48 0.20 11.55
C ARG A 66 -2.47 -0.91 10.53
N ASP A 67 -1.37 -1.04 9.81
CA ASP A 67 -1.14 -2.20 8.96
C ASP A 67 -0.24 -3.19 9.68
N SER A 68 -0.65 -4.45 9.72
CA SER A 68 0.20 -5.57 10.10
C SER A 68 0.72 -6.22 8.82
N ILE A 69 2.04 -6.31 8.66
CA ILE A 69 2.64 -6.98 7.51
C ILE A 69 2.58 -8.48 7.75
N VAL A 70 1.94 -9.20 6.82
CA VAL A 70 1.62 -10.62 7.00
C VAL A 70 2.36 -11.53 6.04
N ASP A 71 2.92 -10.98 4.96
CA ASP A 71 3.71 -11.71 3.99
C ASP A 71 4.54 -10.75 3.13
N GLY A 72 5.59 -11.25 2.52
CA GLY A 72 6.34 -10.49 1.52
C GLY A 72 7.63 -11.18 1.09
N THR A 73 7.94 -11.03 -0.19
CA THR A 73 9.20 -11.47 -0.79
C THR A 73 9.77 -10.32 -1.61
N ARG A 74 10.84 -9.68 -1.12
CA ARG A 74 11.51 -8.59 -1.84
C ARG A 74 12.13 -9.14 -3.15
N PRO A 75 12.05 -8.42 -4.28
CA PRO A 75 11.40 -7.12 -4.49
C PRO A 75 9.98 -7.20 -5.07
N HIS A 76 9.35 -8.37 -5.08
CA HIS A 76 8.17 -8.62 -5.93
C HIS A 76 6.84 -8.67 -5.20
N HIS A 77 6.80 -8.93 -3.89
CA HIS A 77 5.55 -9.15 -3.17
C HIS A 77 5.54 -8.56 -1.76
N HIS A 78 4.45 -7.88 -1.42
CA HIS A 78 4.22 -7.31 -0.09
C HIS A 78 2.73 -7.40 0.26
N ALA A 79 2.40 -7.98 1.41
CA ALA A 79 1.03 -8.13 1.86
C ALA A 79 0.83 -7.66 3.31
N TYR A 80 -0.33 -7.08 3.56
CA TYR A 80 -0.69 -6.56 4.87
C TYR A 80 -2.18 -6.71 5.15
N THR A 81 -2.52 -6.76 6.44
CA THR A 81 -3.89 -6.53 6.91
C THR A 81 -3.97 -5.17 7.58
N ALA A 82 -5.15 -4.54 7.56
CA ALA A 82 -5.33 -3.21 8.13
C ALA A 82 -6.40 -3.20 9.21
N THR A 83 -6.11 -2.50 10.31
CA THR A 83 -7.07 -2.17 11.35
C THR A 83 -7.41 -0.70 11.27
N PHE A 84 -8.72 -0.41 11.15
CA PHE A 84 -9.27 0.93 11.04
C PHE A 84 -9.95 1.36 12.36
N PRO A 85 -10.23 2.67 12.53
CA PRO A 85 -11.04 3.15 13.64
C PRO A 85 -12.42 2.46 13.69
N TRP A 86 -12.96 2.29 14.91
CA TRP A 86 -14.18 1.53 15.18
C TRP A 86 -15.42 2.00 14.40
N TYR A 87 -15.47 3.29 14.02
CA TYR A 87 -16.58 3.89 13.29
C TYR A 87 -16.52 3.63 11.77
N LEU A 88 -15.43 3.05 11.25
CA LEU A 88 -15.33 2.65 9.85
C LEU A 88 -15.66 1.15 9.74
N PRO A 89 -16.84 0.76 9.19
CA PRO A 89 -17.29 -0.63 9.14
C PRO A 89 -16.60 -1.44 8.02
N LEU A 90 -15.27 -1.42 7.99
CA LEU A 90 -14.42 -2.29 7.19
C LEU A 90 -13.87 -3.41 8.06
N LYS A 91 -14.05 -4.66 7.61
CA LYS A 91 -13.52 -5.85 8.27
C LYS A 91 -12.70 -6.68 7.29
N ASP A 92 -11.87 -7.57 7.82
CA ASP A 92 -11.09 -8.54 7.04
C ASP A 92 -10.29 -7.88 5.92
N TYR A 93 -9.77 -6.68 6.19
CA TYR A 93 -9.07 -5.90 5.19
C TYR A 93 -7.73 -6.54 4.88
N ARG A 94 -7.48 -6.78 3.58
CA ARG A 94 -6.21 -7.29 3.09
C ARG A 94 -5.75 -6.46 1.90
N GLY A 95 -4.52 -5.98 1.96
CA GLY A 95 -3.77 -5.44 0.83
C GLY A 95 -2.73 -6.43 0.36
N ASP A 96 -2.62 -6.59 -0.96
CA ASP A 96 -1.65 -7.47 -1.61
C ASP A 96 -1.04 -6.72 -2.81
N VAL A 97 0.27 -6.54 -2.78
CA VAL A 97 1.02 -5.78 -3.78
C VAL A 97 1.99 -6.70 -4.48
N TRP A 98 1.89 -6.74 -5.82
CA TRP A 98 2.87 -7.38 -6.69
C TRP A 98 3.60 -6.33 -7.52
N ILE A 99 4.90 -6.52 -7.67
CA ILE A 99 5.75 -5.69 -8.52
C ILE A 99 6.40 -6.60 -9.55
N GLU A 100 5.83 -6.60 -10.75
CA GLU A 100 6.34 -7.42 -11.85
C GLU A 100 7.43 -6.67 -12.60
N GLU A 101 8.55 -7.34 -12.84
CA GLU A 101 9.57 -6.84 -13.76
C GLU A 101 9.07 -6.91 -15.21
N ARG A 102 9.30 -5.83 -15.95
CA ARG A 102 9.13 -5.74 -17.40
C ARG A 102 10.44 -5.22 -17.99
N SER A 103 10.72 -5.54 -19.24
CA SER A 103 12.01 -5.28 -19.92
C SER A 103 12.78 -4.03 -19.47
N ASN A 104 12.15 -2.86 -19.40
CA ASN A 104 12.76 -1.61 -18.95
C ASN A 104 11.91 -0.84 -17.91
N ARG A 105 10.91 -1.47 -17.29
CA ARG A 105 9.94 -0.86 -16.39
C ARG A 105 9.43 -1.88 -15.37
N SER A 106 8.67 -1.44 -14.38
CA SER A 106 7.93 -2.33 -13.50
C SER A 106 6.43 -2.10 -13.64
N ARG A 107 5.64 -3.12 -13.34
CA ARG A 107 4.19 -3.02 -13.19
C ARG A 107 3.84 -3.26 -11.72
N ILE A 108 3.31 -2.23 -11.08
CA ILE A 108 2.72 -2.31 -9.75
C ILE A 108 1.30 -2.81 -9.90
N ILE A 109 0.95 -3.85 -9.17
CA ILE A 109 -0.37 -4.44 -9.10
C ILE A 109 -0.79 -4.38 -7.64
N TRP A 110 -1.83 -3.61 -7.34
CA TRP A 110 -2.33 -3.47 -5.97
C TRP A 110 -3.76 -4.00 -5.90
N THR A 111 -3.93 -5.08 -5.15
CA THR A 111 -5.23 -5.67 -4.85
C THR A 111 -5.60 -5.40 -3.41
N VAL A 112 -6.84 -5.00 -3.18
CA VAL A 112 -7.42 -4.86 -1.85
C VAL A 112 -8.74 -5.59 -1.76
N THR A 113 -8.92 -6.32 -0.68
CA THR A 113 -10.19 -6.97 -0.34
C THR A 113 -10.62 -6.56 1.06
N CYS A 114 -11.93 -6.46 1.28
CA CYS A 114 -12.50 -6.25 2.61
C CYS A 114 -13.99 -6.64 2.65
N SER A 115 -14.48 -6.88 3.84
CA SER A 115 -15.90 -6.99 4.17
C SER A 115 -16.43 -5.60 4.52
N SER A 116 -17.47 -5.12 3.82
CA SER A 116 -18.03 -3.78 4.07
C SER A 116 -19.56 -3.76 4.12
N ARG A 117 -20.09 -2.79 4.86
CA ARG A 117 -21.52 -2.43 4.88
C ARG A 117 -21.81 -1.09 4.20
N ILE A 118 -20.79 -0.44 3.63
CA ILE A 118 -20.92 0.88 3.00
C ILE A 118 -21.27 0.70 1.53
N PRO A 119 -22.45 1.19 1.07
CA PRO A 119 -22.81 1.17 -0.34
C PRO A 119 -21.81 1.95 -1.20
N GLY A 120 -21.40 1.40 -2.35
CA GLY A 120 -20.56 2.10 -3.32
C GLY A 120 -19.07 2.26 -2.94
N ILE A 121 -18.63 1.69 -1.81
CA ILE A 121 -17.25 1.84 -1.33
C ILE A 121 -16.20 1.28 -2.29
N GLU A 122 -16.55 0.30 -3.12
CA GLU A 122 -15.64 -0.28 -4.12
C GLU A 122 -15.04 0.77 -5.06
N ASN A 123 -15.88 1.67 -5.58
CA ASN A 123 -15.42 2.74 -6.47
C ASN A 123 -14.50 3.73 -5.75
N SER A 124 -14.80 4.03 -4.48
CA SER A 124 -13.95 4.89 -3.63
C SER A 124 -12.60 4.24 -3.36
N LEU A 125 -12.58 2.94 -3.01
CA LEU A 125 -11.36 2.15 -2.82
C LEU A 125 -10.54 2.12 -4.10
N LYS A 126 -11.15 1.76 -5.24
CA LYS A 126 -10.48 1.73 -6.54
C LYS A 126 -9.87 3.08 -6.93
N SER A 127 -10.61 4.17 -6.72
CA SER A 127 -10.12 5.54 -6.96
C SER A 127 -8.93 5.89 -6.05
N SER A 128 -9.03 5.56 -4.76
CA SER A 128 -7.97 5.81 -3.79
C SER A 128 -6.71 5.01 -4.11
N TYR A 129 -6.84 3.71 -4.40
CA TYR A 129 -5.73 2.84 -4.74
C TYR A 129 -5.07 3.22 -6.07
N ARG A 130 -5.82 3.71 -7.06
CA ARG A 130 -5.23 4.30 -8.28
C ARG A 130 -4.30 5.47 -7.94
N ARG A 131 -4.72 6.39 -7.06
CA ARG A 131 -3.88 7.51 -6.64
C ARG A 131 -2.64 7.05 -5.88
N LEU A 132 -2.78 6.06 -5.00
CA LEU A 132 -1.66 5.51 -4.23
C LEU A 132 -0.63 4.82 -5.15
N ALA A 133 -1.10 3.97 -6.08
CA ALA A 133 -0.23 3.30 -7.04
C ALA A 133 0.50 4.29 -7.96
N ALA A 134 -0.21 5.32 -8.44
CA ALA A 134 0.37 6.39 -9.24
C ALA A 134 1.43 7.20 -8.48
N ALA A 135 1.17 7.56 -7.22
CA ALA A 135 2.14 8.29 -6.39
C ALA A 135 3.40 7.46 -6.10
N LEU A 136 3.24 6.15 -5.82
CA LEU A 136 4.37 5.24 -5.65
C LEU A 136 5.22 5.15 -6.91
N ALA A 137 4.58 5.03 -8.09
CA ALA A 137 5.27 5.03 -9.36
C ALA A 137 6.05 6.33 -9.60
N GLN A 138 5.40 7.48 -9.42
CA GLN A 138 6.03 8.80 -9.60
C GLN A 138 7.22 8.99 -8.66
N GLN A 139 7.09 8.59 -7.40
CA GLN A 139 8.19 8.69 -6.44
C GLN A 139 9.36 7.78 -6.83
N ALA A 140 9.08 6.55 -7.26
CA ALA A 140 10.11 5.63 -7.72
C ALA A 140 10.86 6.15 -8.95
N GLU A 141 10.14 6.72 -9.92
CA GLU A 141 10.71 7.35 -11.11
C GLU A 141 11.54 8.61 -10.76
N SER A 142 11.16 9.35 -9.72
CA SER A 142 11.95 10.47 -9.22
C SER A 142 13.28 10.01 -8.63
N VAL A 143 13.26 9.00 -7.76
CA VAL A 143 14.48 8.45 -7.13
C VAL A 143 15.42 7.84 -8.17
N ALA A 144 14.86 7.12 -9.16
CA ALA A 144 15.65 6.49 -10.22
C ALA A 144 16.37 7.50 -11.14
N ARG A 145 15.88 8.74 -11.26
CA ARG A 145 16.55 9.79 -12.04
C ARG A 145 17.70 10.47 -11.29
N THR A 146 17.75 10.36 -9.97
CA THR A 146 18.77 10.98 -9.13
C THR A 146 19.92 10.01 -8.80
N THR A 147 19.80 8.74 -9.19
CA THR A 147 20.82 7.69 -9.01
C THR A 147 21.53 7.42 -10.34
#